data_AF-A0A916V814-F1
#
_entry.id   AF-A0A916V814-F1
#
_cell.length_a   1.000
_cell.length_b   1.000
_cell.length_c   1.000
_cell.angle_alpha   90.00
_cell.angle_beta   90.00
_cell.angle_gamma   90.00
#
_symmetry.space_group_name_H-M   'P 1'
#
loop_
_entity.id
_entity.type
_entity.pdbx_description
1 polymer ?
#
loop_
_entity_poly.entity_id
_entity_poly.type
_entity_poly.pdbx_seq_one_letter_code
_entity_poly.pdbx_strand_id
1 'polypeptide(L)'
;MELASISSDLYLEYIFSHYPDIDADILSSVEAIFESTNWDSPETSLDWNNLAVIDLIEAEQLEDLEAKTKLIQMAMGKLEKGFSLDTSPYCAAHYLLIQSMLRENTKATNLALNTTITTFQSAHLYTQNALLGLVYLPPSARNSIEFELILNADNGFTQALMLLAEALWRSQFVFYNPSGIRFLRIANQLFSGSLTICLMLGIAELMTGQLEGIVYLHHAQQLIPLYAPILQALYLGYRSIGDFKTAAYWLETANNCCLNQNSDAAEWQWTKLAIDSKITYVAFDQDLVLAVEPTFRSIVTGVLVAQGDWFESEIEFWRNWIREGMAVIDVGANAGVYTFSAAQRVGETGLVLAVEPFSQCVSYLNETCQVNQIDWVKVCAGAASDRNGKAKLSLSAASELNELIAEDDDKSRDAGSFEEVECFTLDSLIEKYEVSRVDFLKIDAEGHELQVLKGSDRLLTDFAPIILYENIAADQGSNLPVADFLRSIGYQLFRYQPYLQKLIPVDVNADFQGSLNVIALPKNYL
;
A
#
# COMPACT_ATOMS: atom_id res chain seq x y z
N MET A 1 24.09 31.08 -11.74
CA MET A 1 24.24 30.54 -13.12
C MET A 1 24.72 29.09 -13.13
N GLU A 2 25.82 28.74 -12.43
CA GLU A 2 26.33 27.35 -12.39
C GLU A 2 25.39 26.38 -11.64
N LEU A 3 24.83 26.80 -10.49
CA LEU A 3 23.82 26.04 -9.75
C LEU A 3 22.55 25.77 -10.57
N ALA A 4 22.03 26.79 -11.25
CA ALA A 4 20.84 26.66 -12.10
C ALA A 4 21.05 25.68 -13.27
N SER A 5 22.26 25.63 -13.86
CA SER A 5 22.60 24.67 -14.91
C SER A 5 22.61 23.23 -14.39
N ILE A 6 23.25 22.99 -13.23
CA ILE A 6 23.34 21.65 -12.62
C ILE A 6 21.95 21.16 -12.21
N SER A 7 21.15 22.03 -11.57
CA SER A 7 19.78 21.69 -11.17
C SER A 7 18.86 21.45 -12.37
N SER A 8 19.09 22.15 -13.49
CA SER A 8 18.36 21.92 -14.75
C SER A 8 18.65 20.55 -15.33
N ASP A 9 19.93 20.17 -15.41
CA ASP A 9 20.33 18.86 -15.92
C ASP A 9 19.74 17.72 -15.06
N LEU A 10 19.81 17.86 -13.73
CA LEU A 10 19.23 16.90 -12.80
C LEU A 10 17.70 16.74 -12.97
N TYR A 11 16.97 17.85 -13.11
CA TYR A 11 15.52 17.79 -13.27
C TYR A 11 15.11 17.19 -14.62
N LEU A 12 15.85 17.52 -15.68
CA LEU A 12 15.62 16.92 -17.00
C LEU A 12 15.89 15.41 -16.95
N GLU A 13 16.99 14.95 -16.36
CA GLU A 13 17.26 13.52 -16.16
C GLU A 13 16.13 12.82 -15.40
N TYR A 14 15.63 13.46 -14.33
CA TYR A 14 14.49 12.97 -13.57
C TYR A 14 13.25 12.79 -14.46
N ILE A 15 12.88 13.79 -15.27
CA ILE A 15 11.71 13.66 -16.13
C ILE A 15 11.96 12.61 -17.23
N PHE A 16 13.10 12.64 -17.91
CA PHE A 16 13.42 11.69 -18.99
C PHE A 16 13.46 10.23 -18.51
N SER A 17 13.86 9.97 -17.27
CA SER A 17 13.84 8.60 -16.72
C SER A 17 12.44 8.02 -16.54
N HIS A 18 11.41 8.88 -16.45
CA HIS A 18 10.02 8.48 -16.18
C HIS A 18 9.10 8.72 -17.39
N TYR A 19 9.45 9.67 -18.25
CA TYR A 19 8.71 10.05 -19.44
C TYR A 19 9.69 10.31 -20.60
N PRO A 20 10.18 9.25 -21.26
CA PRO A 20 11.21 9.36 -22.31
C PRO A 20 10.74 10.14 -23.54
N ASP A 21 9.44 10.06 -23.86
CA ASP A 21 8.81 10.70 -25.02
C ASP A 21 8.22 12.08 -24.68
N ILE A 22 9.01 12.91 -23.98
CA ILE A 22 8.57 14.23 -23.53
C ILE A 22 8.26 15.19 -24.68
N ASP A 23 7.15 15.91 -24.56
CA ASP A 23 6.78 16.97 -25.51
C ASP A 23 7.74 18.18 -25.39
N ALA A 24 8.05 18.79 -26.53
CA ALA A 24 8.82 20.02 -26.63
C ALA A 24 8.19 21.18 -25.84
N ASP A 25 6.86 21.20 -25.70
CA ASP A 25 6.15 22.21 -24.90
C ASP A 25 6.47 22.09 -23.40
N ILE A 26 6.63 20.86 -22.89
CA ILE A 26 7.03 20.63 -21.50
C ILE A 26 8.49 21.08 -21.29
N LEU A 27 9.39 20.72 -22.21
CA LEU A 27 10.79 21.16 -22.13
C LEU A 27 10.91 22.69 -22.11
N SER A 28 10.16 23.37 -22.99
CA SER A 28 10.11 24.83 -23.04
C SER A 28 9.57 25.44 -21.73
N SER A 29 8.58 24.79 -21.13
CA SER A 29 8.02 25.20 -19.83
C SER A 29 9.03 25.02 -18.69
N VAL A 30 9.78 23.91 -18.70
CA VAL A 30 10.84 23.65 -17.72
C VAL A 30 11.95 24.70 -17.82
N GLU A 31 12.43 25.00 -19.03
CA GLU A 31 13.42 26.07 -19.25
C GLU A 31 12.96 27.42 -18.67
N ALA A 32 11.70 27.81 -18.94
CA ALA A 32 11.12 29.03 -18.41
C ALA A 32 11.03 29.05 -16.86
N ILE A 33 10.76 27.90 -16.24
CA ILE A 33 10.78 27.76 -14.77
C ILE A 33 12.20 27.99 -14.23
N PHE A 34 13.21 27.38 -14.84
CA PHE A 34 14.60 27.54 -14.42
C PHE A 34 15.11 28.98 -14.58
N GLU A 35 14.74 29.66 -15.66
CA GLU A 35 15.11 31.06 -15.90
C GLU A 35 14.43 32.04 -14.93
N SER A 36 13.20 31.74 -14.50
CA SER A 36 12.43 32.61 -13.61
C SER A 36 12.68 32.38 -12.12
N THR A 37 13.25 31.22 -11.75
CA THR A 37 13.50 30.87 -10.34
C THR A 37 14.73 31.58 -9.77
N ASN A 38 14.59 32.20 -8.60
CA ASN A 38 15.70 32.79 -7.87
C ASN A 38 16.43 31.74 -7.00
N TRP A 39 17.33 30.99 -7.62
CA TRP A 39 18.07 29.88 -6.99
C TRP A 39 19.01 30.31 -5.85
N ASP A 40 19.65 31.47 -5.98
CA ASP A 40 20.67 31.93 -5.03
C ASP A 40 20.05 32.69 -3.83
N SER A 41 18.86 33.27 -4.00
CA SER A 41 18.18 34.06 -2.97
C SER A 41 16.66 33.95 -3.13
N PRO A 42 16.05 32.80 -2.78
CA PRO A 42 14.63 32.54 -3.00
C PRO A 42 13.74 33.54 -2.24
N GLU A 43 12.81 34.19 -2.97
CA GLU A 43 11.92 35.24 -2.43
C GLU A 43 10.45 34.85 -2.48
N THR A 44 10.07 33.97 -3.41
CA THR A 44 8.68 33.55 -3.63
C THR A 44 8.43 32.12 -3.16
N SER A 45 7.17 31.76 -2.91
CA SER A 45 6.81 30.35 -2.61
C SER A 45 7.25 29.39 -3.72
N LEU A 46 7.19 29.84 -4.98
CA LEU A 46 7.60 29.06 -6.15
C LEU A 46 9.11 28.82 -6.17
N ASP A 47 9.93 29.80 -5.78
CA ASP A 47 11.37 29.60 -5.63
C ASP A 47 11.63 28.50 -4.60
N TRP A 48 11.04 28.64 -3.41
CA TRP A 48 11.19 27.66 -2.34
C TRP A 48 10.70 26.26 -2.73
N ASN A 49 9.61 26.17 -3.49
CA ASN A 49 9.11 24.92 -4.07
C ASN A 49 10.16 24.28 -4.98
N ASN A 50 10.68 25.03 -5.95
CA ASN A 50 11.61 24.52 -6.94
C ASN A 50 12.91 24.06 -6.30
N LEU A 51 13.44 24.82 -5.33
CA LEU A 51 14.60 24.40 -4.53
C LEU A 51 14.34 23.14 -3.71
N ALA A 52 13.11 22.92 -3.23
CA ALA A 52 12.76 21.72 -2.49
C ALA A 52 12.62 20.50 -3.40
N VAL A 53 12.03 20.67 -4.59
CA VAL A 53 11.90 19.61 -5.60
C VAL A 53 13.28 19.09 -6.01
N ILE A 54 14.26 19.97 -6.22
CA ILE A 54 15.64 19.56 -6.51
C ILE A 54 16.23 18.75 -5.35
N ASP A 55 16.11 19.22 -4.10
CA ASP A 55 16.60 18.47 -2.93
C ASP A 55 15.95 17.07 -2.82
N LEU A 56 14.66 16.95 -3.17
CA LEU A 56 13.95 15.66 -3.15
C LEU A 56 14.50 14.71 -4.20
N ILE A 57 14.72 15.20 -5.42
CA ILE A 57 15.28 14.39 -6.52
C ILE A 57 16.71 13.95 -6.16
N GLU A 58 17.54 14.86 -5.62
CA GLU A 58 18.88 14.51 -5.13
C GLU A 58 18.82 13.45 -4.02
N ALA A 59 17.89 13.59 -3.07
CA ALA A 59 17.75 12.65 -1.96
C ALA A 59 17.44 11.22 -2.41
N GLU A 60 16.77 11.05 -3.54
CA GLU A 60 16.42 9.73 -4.06
C GLU A 60 17.56 9.00 -4.74
N GLN A 61 18.52 9.74 -5.29
CA GLN A 61 19.71 9.18 -5.90
C GLN A 61 20.74 8.70 -4.84
N LEU A 62 20.50 9.01 -3.56
CA LEU A 62 21.41 8.64 -2.47
C LEU A 62 21.10 7.25 -1.90
N GLU A 63 22.12 6.39 -1.92
CA GLU A 63 22.12 5.12 -1.18
C GLU A 63 22.32 5.31 0.33
N ASP A 64 23.02 6.38 0.74
CA ASP A 64 23.24 6.70 2.15
C ASP A 64 21.96 7.26 2.79
N LEU A 65 21.32 6.44 3.63
CA LEU A 65 20.08 6.78 4.34
C LEU A 65 20.21 7.97 5.30
N GLU A 66 21.40 8.25 5.85
CA GLU A 66 21.62 9.42 6.71
C GLU A 66 21.63 10.70 5.88
N ALA A 67 22.40 10.70 4.79
CA ALA A 67 22.44 11.81 3.84
C ALA A 67 21.06 12.07 3.20
N LYS A 68 20.36 11.01 2.77
CA LYS A 68 18.98 11.06 2.26
C LYS A 68 18.02 11.72 3.25
N THR A 69 18.08 11.31 4.53
CA THR A 69 17.23 11.89 5.58
C THR A 69 17.48 13.39 5.76
N LYS A 70 18.75 13.80 5.73
CA LYS A 70 19.12 15.21 5.87
C LYS A 70 18.58 16.06 4.73
N LEU A 71 18.70 15.59 3.48
CA LEU A 71 18.15 16.30 2.32
C LEU A 71 16.62 16.40 2.37
N ILE A 72 15.92 15.32 2.74
CA ILE A 72 14.44 15.36 2.88
C ILE A 72 14.03 16.38 3.95
N GLN A 73 14.74 16.43 5.09
CA GLN A 73 14.47 17.44 6.12
C GLN A 73 14.75 18.87 5.64
N MET A 74 15.79 19.07 4.83
CA MET A 74 16.08 20.36 4.20
C MET A 74 14.97 20.77 3.22
N ALA A 75 14.51 19.86 2.37
CA ALA A 75 13.40 20.06 1.44
C ALA A 75 12.12 20.44 2.18
N MET A 76 11.76 19.70 3.23
CA MET A 76 10.59 20.01 4.07
C MET A 76 10.68 21.42 4.68
N GLY A 77 11.86 21.82 5.18
CA GLY A 77 12.08 23.17 5.71
C GLY A 77 11.97 24.27 4.66
N LYS A 78 12.35 23.99 3.40
CA LYS A 78 12.13 24.92 2.27
C LYS A 78 10.64 25.05 1.95
N LEU A 79 9.92 23.93 1.89
CA LEU A 79 8.47 23.92 1.63
C LEU A 79 7.69 24.67 2.73
N GLU A 80 8.04 24.48 4.00
CA GLU A 80 7.43 25.22 5.12
C GLU A 80 7.66 26.74 5.00
N LYS A 81 8.86 27.15 4.60
CA LYS A 81 9.14 28.58 4.33
C LYS A 81 8.29 29.10 3.20
N GLY A 82 8.25 28.40 2.06
CA GLY A 82 7.44 28.80 0.92
C GLY A 82 5.95 28.92 1.26
N PHE A 83 5.43 27.94 2.00
CA PHE A 83 4.05 27.92 2.50
C PHE A 83 3.71 29.07 3.45
N SER A 84 4.70 29.67 4.12
CA SER A 84 4.49 30.82 5.01
C SER A 84 4.39 32.17 4.29
N LEU A 85 4.80 32.24 3.01
CA LEU A 85 4.90 33.49 2.25
C LEU A 85 3.60 33.84 1.52
N ASP A 86 2.91 32.85 0.98
CA ASP A 86 1.67 33.04 0.24
C ASP A 86 0.75 31.81 0.31
N THR A 87 -0.37 31.86 -0.43
CA THR A 87 -1.38 30.80 -0.49
C THR A 87 -1.17 29.81 -1.64
N SER A 88 0.03 29.76 -2.24
CA SER A 88 0.35 28.83 -3.33
C SER A 88 0.19 27.38 -2.88
N PRO A 89 -0.54 26.52 -3.62
CA PRO A 89 -0.77 25.14 -3.19
C PRO A 89 0.45 24.25 -3.37
N TYR A 90 1.46 24.65 -4.18
CA TYR A 90 2.62 23.83 -4.52
C TYR A 90 3.38 23.33 -3.28
N CYS A 91 3.91 24.26 -2.49
CA CYS A 91 4.67 23.94 -1.29
C CYS A 91 3.89 23.04 -0.34
N ALA A 92 2.59 23.33 -0.20
CA ALA A 92 1.73 22.57 0.68
C ALA A 92 1.46 21.16 0.14
N ALA A 93 1.22 21.01 -1.16
CA ALA A 93 0.99 19.72 -1.80
C ALA A 93 2.23 18.82 -1.75
N HIS A 94 3.42 19.33 -2.06
CA HIS A 94 4.67 18.56 -1.90
C HIS A 94 4.95 18.22 -0.44
N TYR A 95 4.72 19.15 0.49
CA TYR A 95 4.92 18.85 1.91
C TYR A 95 3.96 17.75 2.38
N LEU A 96 2.70 17.77 1.93
CA LEU A 96 1.73 16.72 2.20
C LEU A 96 2.12 15.36 1.61
N LEU A 97 2.61 15.34 0.37
CA LEU A 97 3.14 14.12 -0.26
C LEU A 97 4.28 13.53 0.58
N ILE A 98 5.22 14.35 1.04
CA ILE A 98 6.34 13.88 1.88
C ILE A 98 5.86 13.35 3.22
N GLN A 99 4.95 14.08 3.89
CA GLN A 99 4.41 13.63 5.18
C GLN A 99 3.63 12.31 5.05
N SER A 100 2.91 12.11 3.93
CA SER A 100 2.27 10.84 3.58
C SER A 100 3.30 9.73 3.40
N MET A 101 4.36 9.96 2.61
CA MET A 101 5.45 8.99 2.41
C MET A 101 6.16 8.59 3.71
N LEU A 102 6.25 9.50 4.68
CA LEU A 102 6.87 9.26 5.99
C LEU A 102 5.94 8.64 7.05
N ARG A 103 4.66 8.37 6.71
CA ARG A 103 3.61 7.84 7.60
C ARG A 103 3.25 8.74 8.81
N GLU A 104 3.38 10.05 8.67
CA GLU A 104 2.98 11.01 9.72
C GLU A 104 1.47 11.38 9.61
N ASN A 105 0.60 10.37 9.64
CA ASN A 105 -0.80 10.45 9.21
C ASN A 105 -1.62 11.58 9.88
N THR A 106 -1.49 11.76 11.20
CA THR A 106 -2.27 12.78 11.92
C THR A 106 -1.88 14.20 11.50
N LYS A 107 -0.58 14.44 11.27
CA LYS A 107 -0.08 15.73 10.79
C LYS A 107 -0.49 15.95 9.34
N ALA A 108 -0.29 14.93 8.50
CA ALA A 108 -0.64 14.97 7.08
C ALA A 108 -2.14 15.28 6.89
N THR A 109 -3.03 14.60 7.63
CA THR A 109 -4.49 14.78 7.54
C THR A 109 -4.92 16.20 7.92
N ASN A 110 -4.44 16.71 9.06
CA ASN A 110 -4.79 18.04 9.55
C ASN A 110 -4.29 19.12 8.60
N LEU A 111 -3.05 18.98 8.12
CA LEU A 111 -2.49 19.90 7.15
C LEU A 111 -3.25 19.83 5.83
N ALA A 112 -3.62 18.64 5.36
CA ALA A 112 -4.28 18.45 4.08
C ALA A 112 -5.62 19.18 4.03
N LEU A 113 -6.41 19.06 5.10
CA LEU A 113 -7.68 19.75 5.22
C LEU A 113 -7.50 21.28 5.28
N ASN A 114 -6.56 21.76 6.11
CA ASN A 114 -6.31 23.19 6.26
C ASN A 114 -5.81 23.81 4.94
N THR A 115 -4.83 23.18 4.29
CA THR A 115 -4.30 23.59 2.98
C THR A 115 -5.40 23.66 1.93
N THR A 116 -6.26 22.65 1.86
CA THR A 116 -7.37 22.62 0.91
C THR A 116 -8.32 23.77 1.14
N ILE A 117 -8.72 24.02 2.39
CA ILE A 117 -9.61 25.13 2.75
C ILE A 117 -8.98 26.49 2.38
N THR A 118 -7.70 26.70 2.72
CA THR A 118 -6.99 27.94 2.40
C THR A 118 -6.86 28.16 0.88
N THR A 119 -6.55 27.10 0.14
CA THR A 119 -6.45 27.15 -1.33
C THR A 119 -7.77 27.62 -1.95
N PHE A 120 -8.90 27.04 -1.52
CA PHE A 120 -10.22 27.44 -2.02
C PHE A 120 -10.62 28.87 -1.65
N GLN A 121 -10.24 29.35 -0.46
CA GLN A 121 -10.47 30.75 -0.07
C GLN A 121 -9.75 31.72 -1.03
N SER A 122 -8.55 31.35 -1.46
CA SER A 122 -7.73 32.17 -2.36
C SER A 122 -8.04 31.96 -3.85
N ALA A 123 -8.82 30.95 -4.24
CA ALA A 123 -9.06 30.58 -5.64
C ALA A 123 -9.67 31.71 -6.49
N HIS A 124 -10.41 32.66 -5.90
CA HIS A 124 -10.95 33.82 -6.61
C HIS A 124 -9.87 34.86 -7.00
N LEU A 125 -8.66 34.77 -6.43
CA LEU A 125 -7.52 35.66 -6.70
C LEU A 125 -6.58 35.09 -7.78
N TYR A 126 -6.58 33.77 -7.97
CA TYR A 126 -5.72 33.08 -8.92
C TYR A 126 -6.51 32.68 -10.15
N THR A 127 -6.52 33.50 -11.20
CA THR A 127 -7.25 33.08 -12.42
C THR A 127 -6.61 33.36 -13.76
N GLN A 128 -5.48 34.08 -13.92
CA GLN A 128 -4.94 34.26 -15.29
C GLN A 128 -3.40 34.27 -15.49
N ASN A 129 -2.55 34.32 -14.45
CA ASN A 129 -1.08 34.43 -14.62
C ASN A 129 -0.25 33.58 -13.62
N ALA A 130 -0.77 32.46 -13.12
CA ALA A 130 0.00 31.61 -12.22
C ALA A 130 1.11 30.88 -13.02
N LEU A 131 2.37 31.13 -12.65
CA LEU A 131 3.53 30.46 -13.24
C LEU A 131 3.55 28.97 -12.84
N LEU A 132 3.95 28.13 -13.78
CA LEU A 132 4.22 26.71 -13.52
C LEU A 132 5.41 26.56 -12.55
N GLY A 133 5.48 25.43 -11.87
CA GLY A 133 6.54 25.10 -10.93
C GLY A 133 7.13 23.73 -11.24
N LEU A 134 8.31 23.45 -10.65
CA LEU A 134 8.84 22.10 -10.70
C LEU A 134 7.94 21.18 -9.89
N VAL A 135 7.76 19.96 -10.39
CA VAL A 135 6.92 18.93 -9.79
C VAL A 135 7.76 17.70 -9.46
N TYR A 136 7.71 17.31 -8.19
CA TYR A 136 8.13 16.01 -7.69
C TYR A 136 6.90 15.15 -7.35
N LEU A 137 6.95 13.87 -7.70
CA LEU A 137 6.00 12.84 -7.27
C LEU A 137 6.77 11.66 -6.65
N PRO A 138 6.17 10.85 -5.77
CA PRO A 138 6.81 9.62 -5.27
C PRO A 138 7.04 8.59 -6.39
N PRO A 139 7.98 7.64 -6.24
CA PRO A 139 8.25 6.64 -7.27
C PRO A 139 7.01 5.85 -7.70
N SER A 140 6.09 5.56 -6.75
CA SER A 140 4.83 4.87 -6.99
C SER A 140 3.79 5.65 -7.80
N ALA A 141 4.03 6.95 -8.07
CA ALA A 141 3.14 7.83 -8.83
C ALA A 141 3.76 8.35 -10.13
N ARG A 142 5.06 8.12 -10.36
CA ARG A 142 5.80 8.75 -11.46
C ARG A 142 5.54 8.16 -12.82
N ASN A 143 5.31 6.86 -12.88
CA ASN A 143 5.04 6.18 -14.15
C ASN A 143 3.55 6.17 -14.48
N SER A 144 2.77 7.06 -13.84
CA SER A 144 1.32 7.14 -14.03
C SER A 144 0.96 8.25 -15.02
N ILE A 145 -0.18 8.09 -15.68
CA ILE A 145 -0.71 9.11 -16.59
C ILE A 145 -0.97 10.44 -15.88
N GLU A 146 -1.23 10.42 -14.57
CA GLU A 146 -1.40 11.64 -13.78
C GLU A 146 -0.14 12.50 -13.76
N PHE A 147 1.05 11.90 -13.77
CA PHE A 147 2.29 12.67 -13.80
C PHE A 147 2.38 13.50 -15.10
N GLU A 148 2.09 12.87 -16.24
CA GLU A 148 2.02 13.54 -17.55
C GLU A 148 0.97 14.66 -17.55
N LEU A 149 -0.22 14.40 -17.01
CA LEU A 149 -1.30 15.40 -16.93
C LEU A 149 -0.89 16.60 -16.06
N ILE A 150 -0.20 16.37 -14.95
CA ILE A 150 0.29 17.44 -14.06
C ILE A 150 1.36 18.29 -14.76
N LEU A 151 2.29 17.67 -15.49
CA LEU A 151 3.32 18.40 -16.23
C LEU A 151 2.75 19.23 -17.39
N ASN A 152 1.68 18.75 -18.04
CA ASN A 152 0.99 19.42 -19.15
C ASN A 152 -0.13 20.38 -18.71
N ALA A 153 -0.22 20.74 -17.44
CA ALA A 153 -1.28 21.61 -16.96
C ALA A 153 -1.23 23.00 -17.62
N ASP A 154 -2.39 23.54 -18.01
CA ASP A 154 -2.51 24.80 -18.74
C ASP A 154 -1.90 26.03 -18.04
N ASN A 155 -1.85 26.00 -16.71
CA ASN A 155 -1.28 27.06 -15.87
C ASN A 155 -0.91 26.52 -14.49
N GLY A 156 -0.13 27.30 -13.74
CA GLY A 156 0.38 26.88 -12.44
C GLY A 156 -0.67 26.64 -11.37
N PHE A 157 -1.81 27.33 -11.43
CA PHE A 157 -2.89 27.09 -10.47
C PHE A 157 -3.54 25.72 -10.71
N THR A 158 -3.84 25.39 -11.98
CA THR A 158 -4.33 24.06 -12.36
C THR A 158 -3.31 22.97 -11.97
N GLN A 159 -2.03 23.17 -12.29
CA GLN A 159 -0.96 22.23 -11.93
C GLN A 159 -0.92 21.97 -10.41
N ALA A 160 -1.00 23.03 -9.62
CA ALA A 160 -0.97 22.94 -8.16
C ALA A 160 -2.23 22.26 -7.59
N LEU A 161 -3.41 22.46 -8.18
CA LEU A 161 -4.63 21.75 -7.77
C LEU A 161 -4.57 20.26 -8.09
N MET A 162 -4.01 19.88 -9.24
CA MET A 162 -3.81 18.48 -9.61
C MET A 162 -2.82 17.79 -8.66
N LEU A 163 -1.70 18.47 -8.35
CA LEU A 163 -0.74 18.00 -7.37
C LEU A 163 -1.36 17.89 -5.96
N LEU A 164 -2.20 18.85 -5.56
CA LEU A 164 -2.91 18.80 -4.28
C LEU A 164 -3.91 17.64 -4.25
N ALA A 165 -4.63 17.37 -5.34
CA ALA A 165 -5.52 16.21 -5.44
C ALA A 165 -4.74 14.90 -5.21
N GLU A 166 -3.56 14.78 -5.83
CA GLU A 166 -2.66 13.63 -5.65
C GLU A 166 -2.17 13.51 -4.20
N ALA A 167 -1.78 14.63 -3.58
CA ALA A 167 -1.35 14.67 -2.18
C ALA A 167 -2.48 14.28 -1.22
N LEU A 168 -3.72 14.72 -1.51
CA LEU A 168 -4.88 14.53 -0.65
C LEU A 168 -5.27 13.07 -0.50
N TRP A 169 -5.44 12.35 -1.60
CA TRP A 169 -5.84 10.94 -1.47
C TRP A 169 -4.72 10.10 -0.87
N ARG A 170 -3.45 10.38 -1.21
CA ARG A 170 -2.30 9.70 -0.62
C ARG A 170 -2.14 9.97 0.88
N SER A 171 -2.70 11.06 1.41
CA SER A 171 -2.69 11.33 2.85
C SER A 171 -3.48 10.30 3.67
N GLN A 172 -4.35 9.52 3.02
CA GLN A 172 -5.10 8.41 3.62
C GLN A 172 -4.79 7.12 2.87
N PHE A 173 -3.80 6.37 3.37
CA PHE A 173 -3.38 5.12 2.76
C PHE A 173 -4.55 4.10 2.68
N VAL A 174 -5.33 3.99 3.77
CA VAL A 174 -6.55 3.16 3.81
C VAL A 174 -7.70 3.93 3.16
N PHE A 175 -7.78 3.83 1.83
CA PHE A 175 -8.68 4.63 1.01
C PHE A 175 -10.17 4.28 1.16
N TYR A 176 -10.49 3.07 1.63
CA TYR A 176 -11.86 2.57 1.77
C TYR A 176 -12.50 2.85 3.14
N ASN A 177 -11.76 3.44 4.08
CA ASN A 177 -12.35 3.88 5.35
C ASN A 177 -13.12 5.22 5.17
N PRO A 178 -13.98 5.62 6.12
CA PRO A 178 -14.78 6.84 5.98
C PRO A 178 -13.97 8.13 5.77
N SER A 179 -12.73 8.20 6.29
CA SER A 179 -11.83 9.33 6.05
C SER A 179 -11.25 9.27 4.65
N GLY A 180 -10.70 8.13 4.23
CA GLY A 180 -10.15 7.89 2.89
C GLY A 180 -11.15 8.23 1.78
N ILE A 181 -12.40 7.78 1.91
CA ILE A 181 -13.46 8.09 0.95
C ILE A 181 -13.73 9.60 0.87
N ARG A 182 -13.72 10.32 2.01
CA ARG A 182 -13.88 11.79 2.01
C ARG A 182 -12.73 12.47 1.28
N PHE A 183 -11.50 12.05 1.53
CA PHE A 183 -10.32 12.60 0.85
C PHE A 183 -10.34 12.29 -0.65
N LEU A 184 -10.72 11.08 -1.06
CA LEU A 184 -10.93 10.73 -2.47
C LEU A 184 -12.01 11.59 -3.14
N ARG A 185 -13.15 11.81 -2.48
CA ARG A 185 -14.21 12.69 -3.01
C ARG A 185 -13.74 14.12 -3.18
N ILE A 186 -12.96 14.66 -2.23
CA ILE A 186 -12.38 16.01 -2.33
C ILE A 186 -11.35 16.05 -3.48
N ALA A 187 -10.46 15.05 -3.56
CA ALA A 187 -9.47 14.95 -4.63
C ALA A 187 -10.15 14.87 -6.00
N ASN A 188 -11.24 14.10 -6.13
CA ASN A 188 -12.03 14.01 -7.36
C ASN A 188 -12.74 15.33 -7.74
N GLN A 189 -13.10 16.16 -6.75
CA GLN A 189 -13.65 17.50 -7.01
C GLN A 189 -12.58 18.47 -7.52
N LEU A 190 -11.33 18.31 -7.07
CA LEU A 190 -10.20 19.11 -7.53
C LEU A 190 -9.73 18.67 -8.92
N PHE A 191 -9.72 17.37 -9.17
CA PHE A 191 -9.26 16.80 -10.42
C PHE A 191 -10.06 15.55 -10.80
N SER A 192 -11.19 15.75 -11.47
CA SER A 192 -12.05 14.66 -11.94
C SER A 192 -11.46 13.86 -13.12
N GLY A 193 -10.41 14.39 -13.75
CA GLY A 193 -9.69 13.73 -14.85
C GLY A 193 -8.64 12.72 -14.40
N SER A 194 -8.47 12.49 -13.09
CA SER A 194 -7.55 11.46 -12.61
C SER A 194 -8.15 10.07 -12.75
N LEU A 195 -7.47 9.23 -13.52
CA LEU A 195 -7.78 7.82 -13.68
C LEU A 195 -7.74 7.09 -12.32
N THR A 196 -6.65 7.31 -11.58
CA THR A 196 -6.36 6.67 -10.29
C THR A 196 -7.40 7.05 -9.25
N ILE A 197 -7.73 8.34 -9.09
CA ILE A 197 -8.74 8.79 -8.13
C ILE A 197 -10.12 8.20 -8.47
N CYS A 198 -10.51 8.20 -9.75
CA CYS A 198 -11.79 7.62 -10.17
C CYS A 198 -11.86 6.10 -9.93
N LEU A 199 -10.78 5.37 -10.24
CA LEU A 199 -10.68 3.93 -9.97
C LEU A 199 -10.79 3.64 -8.47
N MET A 200 -9.96 4.30 -7.65
CA MET A 200 -9.93 4.10 -6.20
C MET A 200 -11.25 4.48 -5.54
N LEU A 201 -11.85 5.62 -5.90
CA LEU A 201 -13.14 6.04 -5.37
C LEU A 201 -14.25 5.08 -5.80
N GLY A 202 -14.25 4.63 -7.06
CA GLY A 202 -15.21 3.66 -7.56
C GLY A 202 -15.18 2.35 -6.77
N ILE A 203 -13.98 1.82 -6.51
CA ILE A 203 -13.79 0.61 -5.72
C ILE A 203 -14.16 0.84 -4.25
N ALA A 204 -13.69 1.91 -3.61
CA ALA A 204 -13.98 2.20 -2.20
C ALA A 204 -15.48 2.33 -1.88
N GLU A 205 -16.24 2.99 -2.77
CA GLU A 205 -17.69 3.10 -2.65
C GLU A 205 -18.33 1.71 -2.73
N LEU A 206 -17.89 0.85 -3.66
CA LEU A 206 -18.40 -0.52 -3.78
C LEU A 206 -18.03 -1.40 -2.59
N MET A 207 -16.83 -1.25 -2.03
CA MET A 207 -16.40 -1.94 -0.80
C MET A 207 -17.29 -1.59 0.39
N THR A 208 -17.82 -0.37 0.42
CA THR A 208 -18.76 0.11 1.45
C THR A 208 -20.24 -0.04 1.08
N GLY A 209 -20.53 -0.76 -0.02
CA GLY A 209 -21.89 -1.07 -0.47
C GLY A 209 -22.62 0.08 -1.19
N GLN A 210 -21.93 1.15 -1.57
CA GLN A 210 -22.48 2.27 -2.34
C GLN A 210 -22.39 1.99 -3.84
N LEU A 211 -23.52 2.01 -4.55
CA LEU A 211 -23.62 1.64 -5.97
C LEU A 211 -23.07 2.72 -6.90
N GLU A 212 -22.99 3.96 -6.41
CA GLU A 212 -22.41 5.12 -7.08
C GLU A 212 -20.97 4.86 -7.52
N GLY A 213 -20.26 3.94 -6.85
CA GLY A 213 -18.93 3.49 -7.24
C GLY A 213 -18.83 3.09 -8.71
N ILE A 214 -19.87 2.43 -9.26
CA ILE A 214 -19.91 2.04 -10.68
C ILE A 214 -19.82 3.26 -11.61
N VAL A 215 -20.39 4.41 -11.23
CA VAL A 215 -20.35 5.63 -12.04
C VAL A 215 -18.92 6.14 -12.19
N TYR A 216 -18.13 6.13 -11.11
CA TYR A 216 -16.72 6.52 -11.15
C TYR A 216 -15.89 5.54 -11.98
N LEU A 217 -16.18 4.23 -11.91
CA LEU A 217 -15.52 3.23 -12.76
C LEU A 217 -15.80 3.44 -14.25
N HIS A 218 -17.03 3.78 -14.63
CA HIS A 218 -17.35 4.16 -16.01
C HIS A 218 -16.67 5.46 -16.43
N HIS A 219 -16.55 6.44 -15.53
CA HIS A 219 -15.80 7.66 -15.82
C HIS A 219 -14.32 7.34 -16.09
N ALA A 220 -13.69 6.51 -15.24
CA ALA A 220 -12.32 6.05 -15.45
C ALA A 220 -12.18 5.32 -16.80
N GLN A 221 -13.16 4.48 -17.16
CA GLN A 221 -13.18 3.76 -18.44
C GLN A 221 -13.29 4.71 -19.65
N GLN A 222 -13.97 5.84 -19.53
CA GLN A 222 -14.03 6.84 -20.60
C GLN A 222 -12.70 7.58 -20.79
N LEU A 223 -11.93 7.75 -19.72
CA LEU A 223 -10.59 8.36 -19.77
C LEU A 223 -9.60 7.42 -20.48
N ILE A 224 -9.56 6.14 -20.08
CA ILE A 224 -8.71 5.11 -20.72
C ILE A 224 -9.49 3.81 -20.94
N PRO A 225 -10.05 3.59 -22.14
CA PRO A 225 -10.93 2.45 -22.41
C PRO A 225 -10.31 1.06 -22.29
N LEU A 226 -8.99 0.95 -22.45
CA LEU A 226 -8.27 -0.34 -22.54
C LEU A 226 -7.39 -0.64 -21.33
N TYR A 227 -7.63 0.01 -20.20
CA TYR A 227 -6.85 -0.21 -18.98
C TYR A 227 -7.39 -1.42 -18.20
N ALA A 228 -6.56 -2.46 -18.04
CA ALA A 228 -6.97 -3.75 -17.48
C ALA A 228 -7.60 -3.64 -16.08
N PRO A 229 -7.04 -2.88 -15.11
CA PRO A 229 -7.62 -2.75 -13.78
C PRO A 229 -9.04 -2.15 -13.78
N ILE A 230 -9.35 -1.23 -14.70
CA ILE A 230 -10.69 -0.64 -14.80
C ILE A 230 -11.69 -1.65 -15.36
N LEU A 231 -11.30 -2.40 -16.39
CA LEU A 231 -12.16 -3.44 -16.96
C LEU A 231 -12.45 -4.53 -15.93
N GLN A 232 -11.44 -4.92 -15.16
CA GLN A 232 -11.60 -5.85 -14.04
C GLN A 232 -12.50 -5.25 -12.96
N ALA A 233 -12.33 -3.98 -12.61
CA ALA A 233 -13.15 -3.32 -11.60
C ALA A 233 -14.63 -3.22 -12.03
N LEU A 234 -14.92 -2.97 -13.31
CA LEU A 234 -16.28 -3.01 -13.84
C LEU A 234 -16.86 -4.43 -13.78
N TYR A 235 -16.10 -5.44 -14.20
CA TYR A 235 -16.49 -6.85 -14.08
C TYR A 235 -16.84 -7.21 -12.63
N LEU A 236 -15.95 -6.94 -11.67
CA LEU A 236 -16.14 -7.23 -10.26
C LEU A 236 -17.24 -6.38 -9.63
N GLY A 237 -17.38 -5.12 -10.03
CA GLY A 237 -18.40 -4.21 -9.55
C GLY A 237 -19.82 -4.70 -9.88
N TYR A 238 -20.06 -5.05 -11.14
CA TYR A 238 -21.35 -5.63 -11.56
C TYR A 238 -21.62 -6.99 -10.91
N ARG A 239 -20.58 -7.82 -10.74
CA ARG A 239 -20.69 -9.11 -10.05
C ARG A 239 -21.07 -8.93 -8.58
N SER A 240 -20.46 -7.96 -7.90
CA SER A 240 -20.68 -7.66 -6.47
C SER A 240 -22.13 -7.23 -6.18
N ILE A 241 -22.80 -6.62 -7.16
CA ILE A 241 -24.20 -6.17 -7.05
C ILE A 241 -25.21 -7.19 -7.62
N GLY A 242 -24.73 -8.34 -8.09
CA GLY A 242 -25.56 -9.44 -8.60
C GLY A 242 -25.99 -9.30 -10.07
N ASP A 243 -25.48 -8.33 -10.83
CA ASP A 243 -25.75 -8.20 -12.27
C ASP A 243 -24.72 -8.98 -13.10
N PHE A 244 -24.87 -10.31 -13.07
CA PHE A 244 -23.99 -11.23 -13.80
C PHE A 244 -24.05 -11.05 -15.33
N LYS A 245 -25.15 -10.49 -15.86
CA LYS A 245 -25.28 -10.24 -17.30
C LYS A 245 -24.33 -9.13 -17.73
N THR A 246 -24.31 -8.02 -17.01
CA THR A 246 -23.40 -6.90 -17.32
C THR A 246 -21.96 -7.24 -16.94
N ALA A 247 -21.75 -8.01 -15.86
CA ALA A 247 -20.42 -8.54 -15.54
C ALA A 247 -19.86 -9.43 -16.68
N ALA A 248 -20.68 -10.31 -17.27
CA ALA A 248 -20.27 -11.13 -18.41
C ALA A 248 -19.87 -10.29 -19.63
N TYR A 249 -20.57 -9.17 -19.88
CA TYR A 249 -20.20 -8.24 -20.96
C TYR A 249 -18.79 -7.65 -20.74
N TRP A 250 -18.46 -7.22 -19.53
CA TRP A 250 -17.14 -6.68 -19.22
C TRP A 250 -16.04 -7.74 -19.27
N LEU A 251 -16.34 -8.97 -18.82
CA LEU A 251 -15.42 -10.11 -18.95
C LEU A 251 -15.12 -10.41 -20.43
N GLU A 252 -16.14 -10.48 -21.29
CA GLU A 252 -15.98 -10.70 -22.73
C GLU A 252 -15.20 -9.54 -23.39
N THR A 253 -15.51 -8.30 -23.03
CA THR A 253 -14.81 -7.10 -23.51
C THR A 253 -13.33 -7.16 -23.17
N ALA A 254 -12.99 -7.47 -21.92
CA ALA A 254 -11.60 -7.61 -21.48
C ALA A 254 -10.89 -8.77 -22.18
N ASN A 255 -11.56 -9.92 -22.34
CA ASN A 255 -10.99 -11.07 -23.04
C ASN A 255 -10.65 -10.74 -24.51
N ASN A 256 -11.53 -10.01 -25.20
CA ASN A 256 -11.27 -9.55 -26.57
C ASN A 256 -10.08 -8.58 -26.62
N CYS A 257 -9.92 -7.71 -25.62
CA CYS A 257 -8.76 -6.80 -25.54
C CYS A 257 -7.46 -7.58 -25.34
N CYS A 258 -7.44 -8.52 -24.39
CA CYS A 258 -6.31 -9.41 -24.13
C CYS A 258 -5.89 -10.20 -25.38
N LEU A 259 -6.85 -10.82 -26.07
CA LEU A 259 -6.60 -11.57 -27.31
C LEU A 259 -6.03 -10.70 -28.43
N ASN A 260 -6.53 -9.47 -28.58
CA ASN A 260 -6.03 -8.53 -29.59
C ASN A 260 -4.61 -8.04 -29.28
N GLN A 261 -4.25 -7.94 -27.99
CA GLN A 261 -2.90 -7.59 -27.55
C GLN A 261 -1.94 -8.80 -27.56
N ASN A 262 -2.45 -10.02 -27.72
CA ASN A 262 -1.71 -11.28 -27.61
C ASN A 262 -0.85 -11.32 -26.32
N SER A 263 -1.44 -10.87 -25.21
CA SER A 263 -0.77 -10.74 -23.91
C SER A 263 -1.09 -11.93 -23.02
N ASP A 264 -0.05 -12.51 -22.42
CA ASP A 264 -0.16 -13.47 -21.31
C ASP A 264 0.23 -12.83 -19.97
N ALA A 265 0.20 -11.49 -19.88
CA ALA A 265 0.54 -10.77 -18.66
C ALA A 265 -0.38 -11.14 -17.48
N ALA A 266 0.14 -11.01 -16.25
CA ALA A 266 -0.58 -11.31 -15.01
C ALA A 266 -1.92 -10.56 -14.91
N GLU A 267 -1.96 -9.29 -15.34
CA GLU A 267 -3.12 -8.40 -15.29
C GLU A 267 -4.32 -8.86 -16.13
N TRP A 268 -4.11 -9.80 -17.07
CA TRP A 268 -5.18 -10.35 -17.92
C TRP A 268 -5.60 -11.76 -17.53
N GLN A 269 -4.93 -12.43 -16.58
CA GLN A 269 -5.21 -13.84 -16.29
C GLN A 269 -6.65 -14.08 -15.80
N TRP A 270 -7.27 -13.09 -15.15
CA TRP A 270 -8.66 -13.17 -14.69
C TRP A 270 -9.67 -13.33 -15.82
N THR A 271 -9.34 -12.94 -17.06
CA THR A 271 -10.25 -13.10 -18.21
C THR A 271 -10.42 -14.57 -18.63
N LYS A 272 -9.51 -15.45 -18.19
CA LYS A 272 -9.53 -16.89 -18.47
C LYS A 272 -10.52 -17.65 -17.59
N LEU A 273 -11.04 -17.01 -16.53
CA LEU A 273 -11.97 -17.62 -15.59
C LEU A 273 -13.42 -17.55 -16.09
N ALA A 274 -14.24 -18.51 -15.64
CA ALA A 274 -15.67 -18.48 -15.89
C ALA A 274 -16.36 -17.36 -15.07
N ILE A 275 -17.47 -16.83 -15.59
CA ILE A 275 -18.24 -15.76 -14.93
C ILE A 275 -18.71 -16.13 -13.51
N ASP A 276 -19.01 -17.41 -13.27
CA ASP A 276 -19.46 -17.98 -12.01
C ASP A 276 -18.32 -18.55 -11.15
N SER A 277 -17.06 -18.30 -11.52
CA SER A 277 -15.89 -18.67 -10.73
C SER A 277 -16.02 -18.18 -9.28
N LYS A 278 -15.52 -18.99 -8.35
CA LYS A 278 -15.44 -18.66 -6.91
C LYS A 278 -14.18 -17.87 -6.54
N ILE A 279 -13.32 -17.65 -7.52
CA ILE A 279 -12.08 -16.88 -7.43
C ILE A 279 -12.03 -15.86 -8.57
N THR A 280 -11.25 -14.81 -8.37
CA THR A 280 -10.69 -13.99 -9.46
C THR A 280 -9.18 -13.94 -9.31
N TYR A 281 -8.49 -13.52 -10.37
CA TYR A 281 -7.04 -13.36 -10.36
C TYR A 281 -6.69 -11.88 -10.32
N VAL A 282 -5.75 -11.48 -9.49
CA VAL A 282 -5.23 -10.10 -9.47
C VAL A 282 -3.72 -10.16 -9.62
N ALA A 283 -3.18 -9.32 -10.51
CA ALA A 283 -1.75 -9.16 -10.65
C ALA A 283 -1.17 -8.58 -9.37
N PHE A 284 -0.01 -9.07 -8.96
CA PHE A 284 0.64 -8.68 -7.72
C PHE A 284 2.16 -8.86 -7.88
N ASP A 285 2.93 -7.98 -7.21
CA ASP A 285 4.39 -8.10 -7.04
C ASP A 285 5.11 -8.64 -8.29
N GLN A 286 5.21 -7.79 -9.33
CA GLN A 286 5.71 -8.13 -10.68
C GLN A 286 4.71 -8.97 -11.50
N ASP A 287 5.04 -10.23 -11.76
CA ASP A 287 4.29 -11.12 -12.66
C ASP A 287 3.46 -12.16 -11.91
N LEU A 288 3.38 -12.06 -10.57
CA LEU A 288 2.57 -12.99 -9.78
C LEU A 288 1.07 -12.73 -9.97
N VAL A 289 0.32 -13.81 -9.86
CA VAL A 289 -1.13 -13.82 -9.96
C VAL A 289 -1.71 -14.37 -8.67
N LEU A 290 -2.37 -13.53 -7.86
CA LEU A 290 -3.06 -13.98 -6.66
C LEU A 290 -4.47 -14.44 -6.99
N ALA A 291 -4.83 -15.64 -6.55
CA ALA A 291 -6.23 -16.05 -6.49
C ALA A 291 -6.88 -15.40 -5.27
N VAL A 292 -7.95 -14.65 -5.47
CA VAL A 292 -8.63 -13.90 -4.41
C VAL A 292 -10.15 -13.99 -4.55
N GLU A 293 -10.87 -13.49 -3.56
CA GLU A 293 -12.34 -13.50 -3.60
C GLU A 293 -12.87 -12.56 -4.71
N PRO A 294 -13.76 -13.01 -5.59
CA PRO A 294 -14.23 -12.24 -6.75
C PRO A 294 -15.35 -11.25 -6.39
N THR A 295 -15.11 -10.39 -5.41
CA THR A 295 -16.04 -9.35 -4.93
C THR A 295 -15.28 -8.23 -4.23
N PHE A 296 -15.81 -7.00 -4.29
CA PHE A 296 -15.29 -5.87 -3.52
C PHE A 296 -15.69 -5.89 -2.04
N ARG A 297 -16.41 -6.91 -1.57
CA ARG A 297 -16.54 -7.15 -0.12
C ARG A 297 -15.23 -7.61 0.51
N SER A 298 -14.34 -8.22 -0.28
CA SER A 298 -12.98 -8.54 0.14
C SER A 298 -12.11 -7.30 0.06
N ILE A 299 -11.50 -6.93 1.19
CA ILE A 299 -10.53 -5.84 1.25
C ILE A 299 -9.31 -6.18 0.42
N VAL A 300 -8.80 -7.42 0.48
CA VAL A 300 -7.72 -7.89 -0.41
C VAL A 300 -8.01 -7.59 -1.87
N THR A 301 -9.17 -8.01 -2.38
CA THR A 301 -9.52 -7.78 -3.78
C THR A 301 -9.66 -6.29 -4.11
N GLY A 302 -10.31 -5.52 -3.23
CA GLY A 302 -10.48 -4.09 -3.42
C GLY A 302 -9.15 -3.34 -3.46
N VAL A 303 -8.26 -3.61 -2.51
CA VAL A 303 -6.94 -2.97 -2.41
C VAL A 303 -6.08 -3.30 -3.62
N LEU A 304 -5.94 -4.60 -3.96
CA LEU A 304 -5.05 -5.02 -5.03
C LEU A 304 -5.51 -4.49 -6.40
N VAL A 305 -6.81 -4.49 -6.67
CA VAL A 305 -7.33 -3.94 -7.94
C VAL A 305 -7.22 -2.40 -7.99
N ALA A 306 -7.39 -1.72 -6.84
CA ALA A 306 -7.34 -0.25 -6.79
C ALA A 306 -5.92 0.32 -6.82
N GLN A 307 -4.98 -0.33 -6.13
CA GLN A 307 -3.62 0.19 -5.91
C GLN A 307 -2.53 -0.60 -6.66
N GLY A 308 -2.86 -1.79 -7.18
CA GLY A 308 -1.90 -2.70 -7.80
C GLY A 308 -0.97 -3.42 -6.82
N ASP A 309 -1.04 -3.07 -5.53
CA ASP A 309 -0.16 -3.61 -4.49
C ASP A 309 -0.81 -3.50 -3.10
N TRP A 310 -0.14 -4.06 -2.09
CA TRP A 310 -0.59 -4.03 -0.70
C TRP A 310 -0.37 -2.69 -0.03
N PHE A 311 -1.26 -2.37 0.90
CA PHE A 311 -1.37 -1.03 1.45
C PHE A 311 -0.47 -0.78 2.68
N GLU A 312 0.02 -1.85 3.30
CA GLU A 312 0.85 -1.74 4.50
C GLU A 312 2.28 -1.42 4.12
N SER A 313 2.90 -0.46 4.80
CA SER A 313 4.27 -0.05 4.48
C SER A 313 5.28 -1.12 4.84
N GLU A 314 4.95 -1.97 5.81
CA GLU A 314 5.81 -3.04 6.26
C GLU A 314 6.02 -4.10 5.18
N ILE A 315 5.18 -4.14 4.13
CA ILE A 315 5.46 -4.93 2.93
C ILE A 315 6.78 -4.50 2.28
N GLU A 316 7.17 -3.22 2.32
CA GLU A 316 8.48 -2.76 1.80
C GLU A 316 9.63 -3.35 2.64
N PHE A 317 9.50 -3.30 3.97
CA PHE A 317 10.47 -3.91 4.88
C PHE A 317 10.58 -5.42 4.66
N TRP A 318 9.43 -6.11 4.63
CA TRP A 318 9.32 -7.54 4.34
C TRP A 318 10.06 -7.92 3.06
N ARG A 319 9.81 -7.15 1.99
CA ARG A 319 10.40 -7.38 0.67
C ARG A 319 11.90 -7.11 0.62
N ASN A 320 12.39 -6.11 1.36
CA ASN A 320 13.80 -5.71 1.34
C ASN A 320 14.69 -6.63 2.19
N TRP A 321 14.11 -7.31 3.19
CA TRP A 321 14.85 -8.12 4.15
C TRP A 321 14.81 -9.62 3.87
N ILE A 322 13.81 -10.10 3.13
CA ILE A 322 13.76 -11.48 2.65
C ILE A 322 14.70 -11.66 1.46
N ARG A 323 15.50 -12.72 1.51
CA ARG A 323 16.50 -13.07 0.49
C ARG A 323 16.33 -14.51 0.02
N GLU A 324 16.94 -14.81 -1.12
CA GLU A 324 16.97 -16.17 -1.69
C GLU A 324 17.48 -17.20 -0.66
N GLY A 325 16.81 -18.34 -0.58
CA GLY A 325 17.14 -19.44 0.32
C GLY A 325 16.69 -19.26 1.77
N MET A 326 16.03 -18.15 2.13
CA MET A 326 15.47 -17.98 3.47
C MET A 326 14.24 -18.85 3.72
N ALA A 327 13.97 -19.16 4.99
CA ALA A 327 12.76 -19.81 5.45
C ALA A 327 11.86 -18.83 6.20
N VAL A 328 10.62 -18.68 5.75
CA VAL A 328 9.64 -17.72 6.25
C VAL A 328 8.41 -18.45 6.75
N ILE A 329 7.86 -18.05 7.90
CA ILE A 329 6.56 -18.51 8.38
C ILE A 329 5.60 -17.32 8.37
N ASP A 330 4.44 -17.49 7.74
CA ASP A 330 3.35 -16.50 7.67
C ASP A 330 2.13 -17.04 8.42
N VAL A 331 1.88 -16.54 9.64
CA VAL A 331 0.72 -16.90 10.45
C VAL A 331 -0.40 -15.91 10.20
N GLY A 332 -1.57 -16.44 9.84
CA GLY A 332 -2.69 -15.65 9.33
C GLY A 332 -2.43 -15.24 7.88
N ALA A 333 -2.08 -16.23 7.05
CA ALA A 333 -1.66 -15.97 5.68
C ALA A 333 -2.78 -15.36 4.81
N ASN A 334 -4.06 -15.53 5.19
CA ASN A 334 -5.24 -15.02 4.49
C ASN A 334 -5.17 -15.40 2.99
N ALA A 335 -5.41 -14.48 2.06
CA ALA A 335 -5.30 -14.70 0.63
C ALA A 335 -3.84 -14.76 0.11
N GLY A 336 -2.84 -14.56 0.99
CA GLY A 336 -1.44 -14.82 0.70
C GLY A 336 -0.60 -13.63 0.28
N VAL A 337 -1.01 -12.39 0.55
CA VAL A 337 -0.25 -11.19 0.15
C VAL A 337 1.20 -11.23 0.66
N TYR A 338 1.41 -11.49 1.95
CA TYR A 338 2.76 -11.62 2.53
C TYR A 338 3.43 -12.93 2.13
N THR A 339 2.67 -14.04 2.16
CA THR A 339 3.12 -15.38 1.73
C THR A 339 3.76 -15.35 0.34
N PHE A 340 3.08 -14.83 -0.67
CA PHE A 340 3.57 -14.86 -2.05
C PHE A 340 4.59 -13.77 -2.34
N SER A 341 4.53 -12.64 -1.64
CA SER A 341 5.62 -11.66 -1.67
C SER A 341 6.92 -12.24 -1.10
N ALA A 342 6.84 -13.05 -0.04
CA ALA A 342 7.99 -13.81 0.45
C ALA A 342 8.40 -14.89 -0.55
N ALA A 343 7.46 -15.62 -1.13
CA ALA A 343 7.73 -16.70 -2.09
C ALA A 343 8.57 -16.21 -3.27
N GLN A 344 8.23 -15.04 -3.83
CA GLN A 344 8.97 -14.41 -4.94
C GLN A 344 10.45 -14.18 -4.61
N ARG A 345 10.79 -13.95 -3.33
CA ARG A 345 12.14 -13.56 -2.89
C ARG A 345 12.96 -14.72 -2.37
N VAL A 346 12.34 -15.65 -1.64
CA VAL A 346 13.05 -16.83 -1.13
C VAL A 346 13.44 -17.78 -2.27
N GLY A 347 12.64 -17.83 -3.33
CA GLY A 347 12.85 -18.70 -4.49
C GLY A 347 12.81 -20.20 -4.18
N GLU A 348 13.10 -21.02 -5.19
CA GLU A 348 13.05 -22.49 -5.13
C GLU A 348 13.95 -23.12 -4.06
N THR A 349 14.99 -22.41 -3.63
CA THR A 349 15.95 -22.87 -2.61
C THR A 349 15.52 -22.54 -1.18
N GLY A 350 14.48 -21.72 -1.03
CA GLY A 350 13.93 -21.32 0.26
C GLY A 350 12.65 -22.08 0.62
N LEU A 351 11.91 -21.54 1.59
CA LEU A 351 10.66 -22.10 2.07
C LEU A 351 9.74 -20.99 2.57
N VAL A 352 8.46 -21.06 2.23
CA VAL A 352 7.41 -20.30 2.92
C VAL A 352 6.40 -21.28 3.51
N LEU A 353 6.18 -21.22 4.82
CA LEU A 353 5.11 -21.96 5.50
C LEU A 353 3.97 -20.98 5.80
N ALA A 354 2.89 -21.08 5.03
CA ALA A 354 1.67 -20.30 5.20
C ALA A 354 0.69 -21.04 6.12
N VAL A 355 0.31 -20.45 7.25
CA VAL A 355 -0.60 -21.03 8.23
C VAL A 355 -1.89 -20.22 8.21
N GLU A 356 -2.99 -20.86 7.79
CA GLU A 356 -4.28 -20.21 7.59
C GLU A 356 -5.42 -21.14 8.06
N PRO A 357 -6.26 -20.72 9.03
CA PRO A 357 -7.36 -21.54 9.51
C PRO A 357 -8.59 -21.54 8.59
N PHE A 358 -8.85 -20.49 7.81
CA PHE A 358 -10.07 -20.35 7.03
C PHE A 358 -9.99 -21.11 5.70
N SER A 359 -10.89 -22.08 5.52
CA SER A 359 -10.85 -23.02 4.38
C SER A 359 -10.92 -22.34 3.01
N GLN A 360 -11.64 -21.22 2.90
CA GLN A 360 -11.70 -20.43 1.67
C GLN A 360 -10.35 -19.75 1.36
N CYS A 361 -9.69 -19.15 2.34
CA CYS A 361 -8.35 -18.58 2.18
C CYS A 361 -7.31 -19.68 1.87
N VAL A 362 -7.38 -20.84 2.53
CA VAL A 362 -6.56 -22.01 2.18
C VAL A 362 -6.75 -22.40 0.70
N SER A 363 -7.97 -22.35 0.17
CA SER A 363 -8.21 -22.64 -1.26
C SER A 363 -7.54 -21.61 -2.18
N TYR A 364 -7.52 -20.34 -1.78
CA TYR A 364 -6.86 -19.25 -2.52
C TYR A 364 -5.34 -19.39 -2.52
N LEU A 365 -4.75 -19.72 -1.37
CA LEU A 365 -3.32 -20.01 -1.26
C LEU A 365 -2.93 -21.17 -2.19
N ASN A 366 -3.67 -22.28 -2.15
CA ASN A 366 -3.35 -23.43 -3.00
C ASN A 366 -3.51 -23.14 -4.50
N GLU A 367 -4.57 -22.43 -4.91
CA GLU A 367 -4.75 -22.01 -6.30
C GLU A 367 -3.62 -21.07 -6.75
N THR A 368 -3.20 -20.15 -5.88
CA THR A 368 -2.10 -19.23 -6.17
C THR A 368 -0.78 -19.99 -6.35
N CYS A 369 -0.49 -21.00 -5.52
CA CYS A 369 0.65 -21.89 -5.75
C CYS A 369 0.55 -22.59 -7.11
N GLN A 370 -0.64 -23.07 -7.48
CA GLN A 370 -0.86 -23.80 -8.72
C GLN A 370 -0.69 -22.92 -9.96
N VAL A 371 -1.31 -21.73 -10.00
CA VAL A 371 -1.29 -20.85 -11.18
C VAL A 371 0.10 -20.26 -11.43
N ASN A 372 0.87 -20.02 -10.36
CA ASN A 372 2.26 -19.51 -10.45
C ASN A 372 3.33 -20.61 -10.45
N GLN A 373 2.95 -21.89 -10.30
CA GLN A 373 3.88 -23.03 -10.23
C GLN A 373 4.90 -22.91 -9.08
N ILE A 374 4.44 -22.47 -7.90
CA ILE A 374 5.28 -22.25 -6.72
C ILE A 374 5.23 -23.49 -5.81
N ASP A 375 6.29 -24.29 -5.83
CA ASP A 375 6.40 -25.53 -5.03
C ASP A 375 7.00 -25.33 -3.63
N TRP A 376 7.70 -24.22 -3.41
CA TRP A 376 8.38 -23.89 -2.15
C TRP A 376 7.48 -23.20 -1.12
N VAL A 377 6.19 -23.00 -1.43
CA VAL A 377 5.16 -22.60 -0.47
C VAL A 377 4.45 -23.84 0.05
N LYS A 378 4.41 -24.01 1.37
CA LYS A 378 3.63 -25.06 2.05
C LYS A 378 2.46 -24.42 2.77
N VAL A 379 1.24 -24.83 2.40
CA VAL A 379 0.01 -24.35 3.02
C VAL A 379 -0.40 -25.30 4.14
N CYS A 380 -0.57 -24.77 5.34
CA CYS A 380 -1.08 -25.47 6.51
C CYS A 380 -2.49 -24.96 6.83
N ALA A 381 -3.49 -25.80 6.59
CA ALA A 381 -4.88 -25.54 6.99
C ALA A 381 -5.03 -25.73 8.50
N GLY A 382 -5.04 -24.64 9.25
CA GLY A 382 -5.17 -24.64 10.71
C GLY A 382 -4.68 -23.33 11.33
N ALA A 383 -5.00 -23.14 12.60
CA ALA A 383 -4.57 -22.00 13.40
C ALA A 383 -3.25 -22.29 14.10
N ALA A 384 -2.37 -21.29 14.21
CA ALA A 384 -1.25 -21.34 15.13
C ALA A 384 -1.71 -20.94 16.54
N SER A 385 -1.23 -21.63 17.58
CA SER A 385 -1.65 -21.41 18.96
C SER A 385 -0.61 -21.92 19.97
N ASP A 386 -0.94 -21.85 21.27
CA ASP A 386 -0.12 -22.35 22.38
C ASP A 386 -0.21 -23.88 22.59
N ARG A 387 -1.07 -24.56 21.81
CA ARG A 387 -1.28 -26.01 21.89
C ARG A 387 -1.76 -26.61 20.58
N ASN A 388 -1.50 -27.91 20.43
CA ASN A 388 -2.13 -28.73 19.40
C ASN A 388 -3.55 -29.13 19.82
N GLY A 389 -4.50 -29.18 18.88
CA GLY A 389 -5.86 -29.60 19.17
C GLY A 389 -6.87 -29.01 18.19
N LYS A 390 -8.07 -28.72 18.68
CA LYS A 390 -9.14 -28.08 17.88
C LYS A 390 -9.63 -26.81 18.58
N ALA A 391 -10.12 -25.87 17.79
CA ALA A 391 -10.80 -24.67 18.26
C ALA A 391 -11.98 -24.32 17.34
N LYS A 392 -12.84 -23.41 17.81
CA LYS A 392 -13.90 -22.84 16.98
C LYS A 392 -13.47 -21.48 16.46
N LEU A 393 -13.48 -21.32 15.14
CA LEU A 393 -13.26 -20.04 14.47
C LEU A 393 -14.60 -19.35 14.25
N SER A 394 -14.74 -18.09 14.68
CA SER A 394 -15.90 -17.27 14.38
C SER A 394 -15.86 -16.80 12.94
N LEU A 395 -16.90 -17.10 12.16
CA LEU A 395 -17.00 -16.59 10.79
C LEU A 395 -17.69 -15.24 10.79
N SER A 396 -16.92 -14.20 10.48
CA SER A 396 -17.39 -12.86 10.18
C SER A 396 -17.71 -12.74 8.67
N ALA A 397 -18.49 -11.72 8.28
CA ALA A 397 -18.78 -11.44 6.86
C ALA A 397 -17.55 -10.95 6.06
N ALA A 398 -16.50 -10.52 6.76
CA ALA A 398 -15.17 -10.22 6.22
C ALA A 398 -14.15 -11.17 6.86
N SER A 399 -13.30 -11.81 6.04
CA SER A 399 -12.33 -12.81 6.55
C SER A 399 -11.27 -12.21 7.48
N GLU A 400 -10.99 -10.92 7.34
CA GLU A 400 -10.06 -10.08 8.14
C GLU A 400 -10.62 -9.64 9.50
N LEU A 401 -11.68 -10.28 9.98
CA LEU A 401 -12.26 -10.03 11.31
C LEU A 401 -12.62 -11.37 12.00
N ASN A 402 -12.02 -12.46 11.53
CA ASN A 402 -12.29 -13.80 12.04
C ASN A 402 -11.44 -14.05 13.30
N GLU A 403 -12.09 -14.16 14.45
CA GLU A 403 -11.44 -14.41 15.74
C GLU A 403 -11.55 -15.89 16.16
N LEU A 404 -10.51 -16.43 16.82
CA LEU A 404 -10.58 -17.72 17.49
C LEU A 404 -11.36 -17.61 18.81
N ILE A 405 -12.36 -18.48 19.01
CA ILE A 405 -13.14 -18.53 20.25
C ILE A 405 -12.67 -19.72 21.11
N ALA A 406 -12.26 -19.41 22.34
CA ALA A 406 -11.97 -20.42 23.35
C ALA A 406 -13.24 -21.14 23.82
N GLU A 407 -13.15 -22.43 24.13
CA GLU A 407 -14.30 -23.27 24.53
C GLU A 407 -15.08 -22.77 25.77
N ASP A 408 -14.48 -21.91 26.61
CA ASP A 408 -15.07 -21.42 27.86
C ASP A 408 -15.83 -20.07 27.75
N ASP A 409 -15.82 -19.39 26.60
CA ASP A 409 -16.47 -18.08 26.38
C ASP A 409 -17.94 -18.20 25.90
N ASP A 410 -18.71 -19.12 26.50
CA ASP A 410 -20.12 -19.38 26.18
C ASP A 410 -21.10 -18.31 26.73
N LYS A 411 -20.64 -17.07 26.89
CA LYS A 411 -21.47 -15.96 27.38
C LYS A 411 -21.37 -14.75 26.45
N SER A 412 -22.39 -14.64 25.59
CA SER A 412 -22.93 -13.41 24.99
C SER A 412 -22.43 -12.93 23.62
N ARG A 413 -22.25 -13.82 22.65
CA ARG A 413 -22.32 -13.46 21.22
C ARG A 413 -23.31 -14.37 20.49
N ASP A 414 -24.43 -13.82 20.03
CA ASP A 414 -25.51 -14.53 19.33
C ASP A 414 -25.01 -15.21 18.04
N ALA A 415 -25.34 -16.50 17.88
CA ALA A 415 -25.58 -17.24 16.62
C ALA A 415 -24.78 -16.87 15.34
N GLY A 416 -23.45 -16.75 15.44
CA GLY A 416 -22.57 -16.78 14.26
C GLY A 416 -22.41 -18.21 13.70
N SER A 417 -22.11 -18.35 12.42
CA SER A 417 -21.59 -19.61 11.88
C SER A 417 -20.15 -19.81 12.38
N PHE A 418 -19.84 -20.99 12.92
CA PHE A 418 -18.49 -21.34 13.38
C PHE A 418 -17.92 -22.46 12.51
N GLU A 419 -16.61 -22.41 12.25
CA GLU A 419 -15.86 -23.50 11.63
C GLU A 419 -14.97 -24.16 12.70
N GLU A 420 -14.98 -25.50 12.77
CA GLU A 420 -14.03 -26.22 13.63
C GLU A 420 -12.70 -26.33 12.88
N VAL A 421 -11.64 -25.81 13.47
CA VAL A 421 -10.31 -25.75 12.86
C VAL A 421 -9.28 -26.47 13.74
N GLU A 422 -8.29 -27.09 13.09
CA GLU A 422 -7.14 -27.66 13.78
C GLU A 422 -6.25 -26.52 14.30
N CYS A 423 -5.67 -26.71 15.48
CA CYS A 423 -4.71 -25.82 16.10
C CYS A 423 -3.35 -26.52 16.20
N PHE A 424 -2.29 -25.77 15.96
CA PHE A 424 -0.91 -26.24 16.00
C PHE A 424 -0.01 -25.27 16.77
N THR A 425 0.96 -25.80 17.51
CA THR A 425 2.12 -24.99 17.94
C THR A 425 3.06 -24.80 16.75
N LEU A 426 3.74 -23.66 16.64
CA LEU A 426 4.71 -23.45 15.54
C LEU A 426 5.85 -24.48 15.60
N ASP A 427 6.25 -24.90 16.81
CA ASP A 427 7.24 -25.95 17.01
C ASP A 427 6.78 -27.30 16.41
N SER A 428 5.49 -27.64 16.53
CA SER A 428 4.95 -28.87 15.91
C SER A 428 4.90 -28.79 14.38
N LEU A 429 4.68 -27.59 13.83
CA LEU A 429 4.70 -27.38 12.38
C LEU A 429 6.13 -27.46 11.84
N ILE A 430 7.10 -26.86 12.54
CA ILE A 430 8.53 -27.00 12.23
C ILE A 430 8.93 -28.46 12.15
N GLU A 431 8.52 -29.29 13.12
CA GLU A 431 8.79 -30.73 13.10
C GLU A 431 8.08 -31.43 11.93
N LYS A 432 6.78 -31.17 11.74
CA LYS A 432 5.95 -31.78 10.70
C LYS A 432 6.46 -31.51 9.27
N TYR A 433 6.93 -30.30 9.02
CA TYR A 433 7.43 -29.87 7.71
C TYR A 433 8.96 -29.96 7.59
N GLU A 434 9.64 -30.54 8.59
CA GLU A 434 11.10 -30.73 8.63
C GLU A 434 11.88 -29.43 8.40
N VAL A 435 11.39 -28.33 8.98
CA VAL A 435 11.97 -26.99 8.81
C VAL A 435 13.27 -26.90 9.62
N SER A 436 14.38 -26.68 8.92
CA SER A 436 15.73 -26.70 9.51
C SER A 436 16.22 -25.34 10.01
N ARG A 437 15.55 -24.25 9.59
CA ARG A 437 15.82 -22.86 10.00
C ARG A 437 14.55 -22.03 9.83
N VAL A 438 14.43 -20.94 10.59
CA VAL A 438 13.40 -19.91 10.36
C VAL A 438 14.11 -18.56 10.44
N ASP A 439 14.05 -17.78 9.36
CA ASP A 439 14.69 -16.47 9.26
C ASP A 439 13.71 -15.35 9.60
N PHE A 440 12.44 -15.55 9.25
CA PHE A 440 11.39 -14.55 9.40
C PHE A 440 10.07 -15.20 9.83
N LEU A 441 9.36 -14.52 10.75
CA LEU A 441 8.04 -14.91 11.22
C LEU A 441 7.09 -13.69 11.12
N LYS A 442 6.01 -13.81 10.34
CA LYS A 442 4.87 -12.90 10.41
C LYS A 442 3.79 -13.49 11.34
N ILE A 443 3.21 -12.66 12.19
CA ILE A 443 2.08 -13.03 13.06
C ILE A 443 0.97 -12.00 12.95
N ASP A 444 -0.15 -12.43 12.42
CA ASP A 444 -1.36 -11.64 12.22
C ASP A 444 -2.53 -12.56 12.52
N ALA A 445 -2.84 -12.69 13.81
CA ALA A 445 -3.71 -13.75 14.32
C ALA A 445 -4.97 -13.17 14.97
N GLU A 446 -5.34 -11.94 14.58
CA GLU A 446 -6.56 -11.25 14.99
C GLU A 446 -6.73 -11.24 16.53
N GLY A 447 -5.65 -10.88 17.24
CA GLY A 447 -5.61 -10.80 18.71
C GLY A 447 -5.10 -12.05 19.42
N HIS A 448 -4.70 -13.10 18.68
CA HIS A 448 -4.16 -14.36 19.23
C HIS A 448 -2.62 -14.45 19.17
N GLU A 449 -1.94 -13.34 18.89
CA GLU A 449 -0.49 -13.29 18.62
C GLU A 449 0.33 -13.80 19.82
N LEU A 450 -0.08 -13.46 21.05
CA LEU A 450 0.64 -13.88 22.26
C LEU A 450 0.62 -15.41 22.44
N GLN A 451 -0.48 -16.05 22.09
CA GLN A 451 -0.67 -17.49 22.21
C GLN A 451 0.15 -18.21 21.13
N VAL A 452 0.20 -17.68 19.91
CA VAL A 452 1.13 -18.14 18.88
C VAL A 452 2.57 -18.12 19.41
N LEU A 453 3.00 -17.00 20.00
CA LEU A 453 4.35 -16.87 20.57
C LEU A 453 4.62 -17.84 21.74
N LYS A 454 3.64 -18.08 22.61
CA LYS A 454 3.74 -19.07 23.70
C LYS A 454 3.87 -20.51 23.20
N GLY A 455 3.36 -20.81 22.01
CA GLY A 455 3.53 -22.09 21.32
C GLY A 455 4.78 -22.19 20.45
N SER A 456 5.74 -21.28 20.59
CA SER A 456 6.90 -21.14 19.69
C SER A 456 8.23 -21.18 20.43
N ASP A 457 8.33 -21.93 21.54
CA ASP A 457 9.49 -21.93 22.43
C ASP A 457 10.78 -22.34 21.68
N ARG A 458 10.74 -23.45 20.96
CA ARG A 458 11.90 -23.92 20.19
C ARG A 458 12.22 -22.98 19.03
N LEU A 459 11.20 -22.49 18.31
CA LEU A 459 11.39 -21.50 17.25
C LEU A 459 12.13 -20.26 17.75
N LEU A 460 11.71 -19.70 18.88
CA LEU A 460 12.26 -18.46 19.44
C LEU A 460 13.65 -18.67 20.07
N THR A 461 13.92 -19.86 20.63
CA THR A 461 15.20 -20.16 21.29
C THR A 461 16.27 -20.69 20.35
N ASP A 462 15.93 -21.59 19.41
CA ASP A 462 16.87 -22.22 18.49
C ASP A 462 17.16 -21.34 17.27
N PHE A 463 16.14 -20.66 16.72
CA PHE A 463 16.27 -19.90 15.47
C PHE A 463 16.31 -18.40 15.66
N ALA A 464 15.59 -17.87 16.67
CA ALA A 464 15.48 -16.43 16.96
C ALA A 464 15.25 -15.57 15.69
N PRO A 465 14.14 -15.80 14.94
CA PRO A 465 13.89 -15.12 13.67
C PRO A 465 13.58 -13.63 13.88
N ILE A 466 13.62 -12.86 12.79
CA ILE A 466 12.97 -11.55 12.75
C ILE A 466 11.45 -11.76 12.84
N ILE A 467 10.75 -10.95 13.63
CA ILE A 467 9.30 -11.06 13.81
C ILE A 467 8.64 -9.78 13.31
N LEU A 468 7.64 -9.90 12.45
CA LEU A 468 6.69 -8.84 12.11
C LEU A 468 5.35 -9.25 12.70
N TYR A 469 4.75 -8.45 13.58
CA TYR A 469 3.45 -8.80 14.17
C TYR A 469 2.46 -7.65 14.16
N GLU A 470 1.17 -7.99 14.08
CA GLU A 470 0.08 -7.03 14.14
C GLU A 470 -0.08 -6.46 15.57
N ASN A 471 -0.12 -5.14 15.67
CA ASN A 471 -0.18 -4.38 16.92
C ASN A 471 -1.60 -3.88 17.26
N ILE A 472 -2.64 -4.59 16.81
CA ILE A 472 -4.03 -4.28 17.12
C ILE A 472 -4.65 -5.41 17.95
N ALA A 473 -4.99 -5.11 19.21
CA ALA A 473 -5.73 -6.03 20.07
C ALA A 473 -7.14 -5.46 20.30
N ALA A 474 -7.94 -5.38 19.24
CA ALA A 474 -9.35 -4.96 19.29
C ALA A 474 -9.61 -3.65 20.09
N ASP A 475 -10.75 -3.56 20.78
CA ASP A 475 -11.26 -2.44 21.57
C ASP A 475 -10.32 -1.93 22.69
N GLN A 476 -9.17 -2.58 22.94
CA GLN A 476 -8.25 -2.28 24.03
C GLN A 476 -6.96 -1.52 23.62
N GLY A 477 -6.73 -1.31 22.32
CA GLY A 477 -5.55 -0.57 21.83
C GLY A 477 -4.36 -1.47 21.46
N SER A 478 -3.14 -0.95 21.66
CA SER A 478 -1.88 -1.61 21.26
C SER A 478 -1.65 -2.96 21.95
N ASN A 479 -1.02 -3.91 21.25
CA ASN A 479 -0.76 -5.28 21.74
C ASN A 479 0.44 -5.33 22.71
N LEU A 480 0.32 -4.63 23.85
CA LEU A 480 1.35 -4.55 24.90
C LEU A 480 1.78 -5.91 25.47
N PRO A 481 0.89 -6.91 25.67
CA PRO A 481 1.31 -8.22 26.16
C PRO A 481 2.33 -8.93 25.25
N VAL A 482 2.18 -8.79 23.92
CA VAL A 482 3.15 -9.31 22.95
C VAL A 482 4.48 -8.56 23.07
N ALA A 483 4.44 -7.23 23.13
CA ALA A 483 5.63 -6.40 23.28
C ALA A 483 6.43 -6.76 24.54
N ASP A 484 5.74 -6.93 25.68
CA ASP A 484 6.35 -7.29 26.96
C ASP A 484 6.94 -8.70 26.92
N PHE A 485 6.24 -9.65 26.30
CA PHE A 485 6.76 -11.00 26.10
C PHE A 485 8.05 -11.00 25.28
N LEU A 486 8.05 -10.37 24.10
CA LEU A 486 9.20 -10.30 23.20
C LEU A 486 10.40 -9.61 23.88
N ARG A 487 10.17 -8.50 24.60
CA ARG A 487 11.23 -7.83 25.38
C ARG A 487 11.80 -8.76 26.47
N SER A 488 10.96 -9.54 27.14
CA SER A 488 11.38 -10.44 28.21
C SER A 488 12.33 -11.56 27.73
N ILE A 489 12.22 -11.94 26.46
CA ILE A 489 13.09 -12.95 25.81
C ILE A 489 14.21 -12.31 24.98
N GLY A 490 14.42 -10.99 25.09
CA GLY A 490 15.58 -10.31 24.53
C GLY A 490 15.40 -9.76 23.11
N TYR A 491 14.17 -9.54 22.65
CA TYR A 491 13.92 -8.81 21.41
C TYR A 491 13.86 -7.29 21.65
N GLN A 492 14.29 -6.53 20.65
CA GLN A 492 14.13 -5.09 20.53
C GLN A 492 13.03 -4.77 19.52
N LEU A 493 12.21 -3.77 19.82
CA LEU A 493 11.01 -3.46 19.04
C LEU A 493 11.20 -2.18 18.23
N PHE A 494 10.68 -2.18 17.01
CA PHE A 494 10.83 -1.10 16.05
C PHE A 494 9.52 -0.89 15.29
N ARG A 495 9.28 0.37 14.89
CA ARG A 495 8.32 0.72 13.84
C ARG A 495 9.08 0.98 12.55
N TYR A 496 8.48 0.65 11.42
CA TYR A 496 9.04 0.93 10.12
C TYR A 496 8.67 2.34 9.67
N GLN A 497 9.66 3.11 9.22
CA GLN A 497 9.44 4.38 8.52
C GLN A 497 9.73 4.16 7.02
N PRO A 498 8.67 4.04 6.19
CA PRO A 498 8.83 3.89 4.74
C PRO A 498 9.49 5.12 4.13
N TYR A 499 9.94 4.99 2.88
CA TYR A 499 10.67 6.00 2.10
C TYR A 499 12.10 6.31 2.62
N LEU A 500 12.28 6.39 3.93
CA LEU A 500 13.59 6.43 4.58
C LEU A 500 14.16 5.04 4.87
N GLN A 501 13.33 3.99 4.80
CA GLN A 501 13.70 2.60 5.06
C GLN A 501 14.36 2.42 6.45
N LYS A 502 13.86 3.16 7.43
CA LYS A 502 14.42 3.19 8.79
C LYS A 502 13.57 2.42 9.78
N LEU A 503 14.24 1.67 10.64
CA LEU A 503 13.65 1.12 11.84
C LEU A 503 13.80 2.14 12.98
N ILE A 504 12.67 2.65 13.46
CA ILE A 504 12.66 3.58 14.59
C ILE A 504 12.38 2.78 15.86
N PRO A 505 13.27 2.81 16.88
CA PRO A 505 13.05 2.11 18.15
C PRO A 505 11.72 2.49 18.81
N VAL A 506 11.08 1.50 19.43
CA VAL A 506 9.84 1.65 20.21
C VAL A 506 10.19 1.42 21.69
N ASP A 507 10.57 2.50 22.37
CA ASP A 507 11.12 2.45 23.72
C ASP A 507 10.06 2.60 24.81
N VAL A 508 8.99 3.36 24.55
CA VAL A 508 7.91 3.59 25.50
C VAL A 508 6.55 3.20 24.95
N ASN A 509 5.61 2.86 25.85
CA ASN A 509 4.27 2.40 25.45
C ASN A 509 3.49 3.43 24.60
N ALA A 510 3.81 4.72 24.71
CA ALA A 510 3.23 5.77 23.87
C ALA A 510 3.60 5.62 22.39
N ASP A 511 4.76 5.02 22.08
CA ASP A 511 5.26 4.86 20.71
C ASP A 511 4.50 3.76 19.93
N PHE A 512 3.74 2.90 20.63
CA PHE A 512 2.89 1.89 19.99
C PHE A 512 1.57 2.46 19.46
N GLN A 513 1.17 3.66 19.91
CA GLN A 513 -0.11 4.23 19.51
C GLN A 513 -0.08 4.63 18.03
N GLY A 514 -0.96 4.02 17.23
CA GLY A 514 -1.12 4.32 15.80
C GLY A 514 -0.19 3.55 14.87
N SER A 515 0.67 2.66 15.37
CA SER A 515 1.43 1.72 14.53
C SER A 515 0.61 0.45 14.33
N LEU A 516 0.25 0.13 13.07
CA LEU A 516 -0.51 -1.08 12.71
C LEU A 516 0.29 -2.34 13.02
N ASN A 517 1.56 -2.35 12.62
CA ASN A 517 2.47 -3.47 12.74
C ASN A 517 3.74 -3.06 13.50
N VAL A 518 4.37 -4.03 14.18
CA VAL A 518 5.64 -3.84 14.90
C VAL A 518 6.64 -4.90 14.45
N ILE A 519 7.90 -4.48 14.34
CA ILE A 519 9.02 -5.35 13.99
C ILE A 519 9.83 -5.63 15.26
N ALA A 520 10.12 -6.89 15.52
CA ALA A 520 10.98 -7.32 16.60
C ALA A 520 12.25 -7.96 16.05
N LEU A 521 13.40 -7.47 16.50
CA LEU A 521 14.73 -8.03 16.18
C LEU A 521 15.38 -8.62 17.44
N PRO A 522 16.06 -9.77 17.34
CA PRO A 522 16.91 -10.27 18.43
C PRO A 522 17.99 -9.25 18.80
N LYS A 523 18.34 -9.11 20.09
CA LYS A 523 19.29 -8.09 20.59
C LYS A 523 20.66 -8.02 19.90
N ASN A 524 21.08 -9.09 19.23
CA ASN A 524 22.39 -9.17 18.57
C ASN A 524 22.29 -9.17 17.03
N TYR A 525 21.17 -8.71 16.47
CA TYR A 525 20.92 -8.78 15.02
C TYR A 525 21.56 -7.63 14.22
N LEU A 526 21.59 -6.42 14.78
CA LEU A 526 22.08 -5.19 14.13
C LEU A 526 23.56 -4.90 14.41
#